data_AF-A0A168F6I2-F1
#
_entry.id   AF-A0A168F6I2-F1
#
_cell.length_a   1.000
_cell.length_b   1.000
_cell.length_c   1.000
_cell.angle_alpha   90.00
_cell.angle_beta   90.00
_cell.angle_gamma   90.00
#
_symmetry.space_group_name_H-M   'P 1'
#
loop_
_entity.id
_entity.type
_entity.pdbx_description
1 polymer ?
#
loop_
_entity_poly.entity_id
_entity_poly.type
_entity_poly.pdbx_seq_one_letter_code
_entity_poly.pdbx_strand_id
1 'polypeptide(L)'
;MEQTEEPTEQMPEPMEQKEDPMEQMPEPTDQSAELALLSDYITRCINRQRTAYNQVNRDVVFGPENGLPKPLLRRGQINRIVIFQESFNPPHLGHYRLLKKAVRYSQDMNVVAAIVIPLDDHTLHLQSSRTGETLHITQRLRVQLWRGTSQSNWYYVFEGNEIQWQIFKEELTRFVKDDGFDLEFVPLLGAESLKEGETPPWNELDANCVIYGDISRPARTWMTQTTLVGYGPWLRLEWDGDTLQKYAEAHIRSFGTLTHILDVTMQSLGEPATQDLVENLAEKEKTRILRRLEYVMVCHCESLPGKSVRFIKPEQPIRDVGSAHMRSIILRCPTEIIGTLLGTKALSPALLTQEACAFRARLAILETAWRSYHSTEGTIYLTTTPH
;
A
#
# COMPACT_ATOMS: atom_id res chain seq x y z
N MET A 1 91.20 -7.35 -59.45
CA MET A 1 90.29 -8.10 -58.58
C MET A 1 89.78 -7.09 -57.56
N GLU A 2 88.67 -6.45 -57.92
CA GLU A 2 88.00 -5.43 -57.11
C GLU A 2 87.35 -6.09 -55.90
N GLN A 3 87.56 -5.48 -54.73
CA GLN A 3 86.85 -5.77 -53.48
C GLN A 3 85.85 -4.64 -53.25
N THR A 4 84.57 -4.98 -53.29
CA THR A 4 83.44 -4.13 -52.91
C THR A 4 83.14 -4.32 -51.43
N GLU A 5 83.26 -3.24 -50.66
CA GLU A 5 82.81 -3.14 -49.27
C GLU A 5 81.32 -2.77 -49.22
N GLU A 6 80.53 -3.51 -48.44
CA GLU A 6 79.11 -3.21 -48.15
C GLU A 6 78.99 -2.21 -46.98
N PRO A 7 78.00 -1.29 -46.98
CA PRO A 7 77.83 -0.31 -45.92
C PRO A 7 76.92 -0.81 -44.79
N THR A 8 77.40 -0.63 -43.56
CA THR A 8 76.70 -0.91 -42.30
C THR A 8 75.54 0.08 -42.08
N GLU A 9 74.32 -0.45 -42.02
CA GLU A 9 73.08 0.31 -41.77
C GLU A 9 72.94 0.62 -40.27
N GLN A 10 72.93 1.91 -39.91
CA GLN A 10 72.72 2.40 -38.55
C GLN A 10 71.21 2.39 -38.19
N MET A 11 70.87 1.70 -37.11
CA MET A 11 69.52 1.74 -36.52
C MET A 11 69.29 3.06 -35.75
N PRO A 12 68.09 3.67 -35.84
CA PRO A 12 67.76 4.88 -35.11
C PRO A 12 67.45 4.60 -33.63
N GLU A 13 67.87 5.54 -32.78
CA GLU A 13 67.59 5.57 -31.33
C GLU A 13 66.09 5.68 -31.02
N PRO A 14 65.62 5.10 -29.90
CA PRO A 14 64.22 5.16 -29.51
C PRO A 14 63.87 6.55 -28.97
N MET A 15 62.83 7.17 -29.56
CA MET A 15 62.23 8.40 -29.06
C MET A 15 61.55 8.18 -27.71
N GLU A 16 62.03 8.90 -26.70
CA GLU A 16 61.41 9.08 -25.39
C GLU A 16 60.05 9.78 -25.54
N GLN A 17 58.95 9.05 -25.34
CA GLN A 17 57.60 9.61 -25.28
C GLN A 17 57.39 10.26 -23.90
N LYS A 18 57.28 11.59 -23.88
CA LYS A 18 56.78 12.33 -22.71
C LYS A 18 55.28 12.07 -22.56
N GLU A 19 54.90 11.38 -21.51
CA GLU A 19 53.50 11.23 -21.10
C GLU A 19 52.97 12.59 -20.62
N ASP A 20 51.99 13.14 -21.35
CA ASP A 20 51.23 14.30 -20.89
C ASP A 20 50.44 13.93 -19.63
N PRO A 21 50.38 14.81 -18.61
CA PRO A 21 49.60 14.55 -17.41
C PRO A 21 48.13 14.48 -17.78
N MET A 22 47.52 13.30 -17.61
CA MET A 22 46.07 13.10 -17.68
C MET A 22 45.38 14.15 -16.80
N GLU A 23 44.85 15.17 -17.45
CA GLU A 23 43.91 16.12 -16.89
C GLU A 23 42.71 15.30 -16.40
N GLN A 24 42.64 15.10 -15.08
CA GLN A 24 41.55 14.38 -14.44
C GLN A 24 40.24 15.08 -14.82
N MET A 25 39.48 14.44 -15.71
CA MET A 25 38.12 14.85 -15.98
C MET A 25 37.38 14.89 -14.64
N PRO A 26 36.73 16.01 -14.28
CA PRO A 26 35.95 16.06 -13.06
C PRO A 26 34.90 14.96 -13.14
N GLU A 27 34.89 14.07 -12.15
CA GLU A 27 33.79 13.13 -11.97
C GLU A 27 32.49 13.93 -12.02
N PRO A 28 31.49 13.52 -12.81
CA PRO A 28 30.19 14.16 -12.78
C PRO A 28 29.62 13.91 -11.38
N THR A 29 29.77 14.88 -10.49
CA THR A 29 29.02 14.98 -9.25
C THR A 29 27.59 15.29 -9.62
N ASP A 30 26.88 14.28 -10.14
CA ASP A 30 25.44 14.30 -10.27
C ASP A 30 24.88 14.25 -8.85
N GLN A 31 24.74 15.45 -8.27
CA GLN A 31 23.95 15.70 -7.07
C GLN A 31 22.47 15.47 -7.38
N SER A 32 22.14 14.30 -7.93
CA SER A 32 20.78 13.81 -8.05
C SER A 32 20.13 13.89 -6.68
N ALA A 33 18.91 14.42 -6.63
CA ALA A 33 18.25 14.74 -5.37
C ALA A 33 18.20 13.50 -4.45
N GLU A 34 18.61 13.66 -3.18
CA GLU A 34 18.55 12.61 -2.16
C GLU A 34 17.10 12.14 -1.90
N LEU A 35 16.13 13.00 -2.24
CA LEU A 35 14.71 12.81 -2.03
C LEU A 35 13.95 12.95 -3.35
N ALA A 36 12.91 12.14 -3.53
CA ALA A 36 11.98 12.30 -4.65
C ALA A 36 10.54 12.02 -4.24
N LEU A 37 9.57 12.69 -4.86
CA LEU A 37 8.15 12.47 -4.57
C LEU A 37 7.67 11.16 -5.22
N LEU A 38 7.14 10.24 -4.42
CA LEU A 38 6.56 8.99 -4.94
C LEU A 38 5.38 9.26 -5.90
N SER A 39 4.65 10.36 -5.72
CA SER A 39 3.56 10.75 -6.61
C SER A 39 3.98 10.89 -8.06
N ASP A 40 5.22 11.32 -8.30
CA ASP A 40 5.71 11.64 -9.64
C ASP A 40 5.91 10.34 -10.42
N TYR A 41 6.48 9.31 -9.76
CA TYR A 41 6.64 7.98 -10.32
C TYR A 41 5.31 7.28 -10.57
N ILE A 42 4.37 7.34 -9.61
CA ILE A 42 3.02 6.79 -9.79
C ILE A 42 2.32 7.47 -10.97
N THR A 43 2.45 8.80 -11.08
CA THR A 43 1.88 9.57 -12.20
C THR A 43 2.50 9.16 -13.54
N ARG A 44 3.82 8.94 -13.60
CA ARG A 44 4.51 8.42 -14.80
C ARG A 44 3.95 7.06 -15.21
N CYS A 45 3.74 6.13 -14.27
CA CYS A 45 3.16 4.81 -14.55
C CYS A 45 1.72 4.92 -15.10
N ILE A 46 0.86 5.72 -14.44
CA ILE A 46 -0.52 5.94 -14.88
C ILE A 46 -0.56 6.51 -16.30
N ASN A 47 0.29 7.51 -16.60
CA ASN A 47 0.32 8.13 -17.91
C ASN A 47 0.80 7.18 -19.01
N ARG A 48 1.69 6.24 -18.69
CA ARG A 48 2.18 5.24 -19.63
C ARG A 48 1.15 4.16 -19.95
N GLN A 49 0.38 3.73 -18.96
CA GLN A 49 -0.69 2.74 -19.15
C GLN A 49 -1.94 3.32 -19.82
N ARG A 50 -2.13 4.64 -19.78
CA ARG A 50 -3.20 5.33 -20.51
C ARG A 50 -2.88 5.37 -22.01
N THR A 51 -3.23 4.32 -22.74
CA THR A 51 -3.45 4.44 -24.19
C THR A 51 -4.57 5.45 -24.47
N ALA A 52 -4.49 6.12 -25.63
CA ALA A 52 -5.12 7.39 -26.03
C ALA A 52 -6.66 7.59 -25.90
N TYR A 53 -7.41 6.72 -25.21
CA TYR A 53 -8.88 6.72 -25.27
C TYR A 53 -9.65 7.07 -23.98
N ASN A 54 -9.00 7.30 -22.83
CA ASN A 54 -9.73 7.70 -21.61
C ASN A 54 -9.03 8.84 -20.86
N GLN A 55 -9.29 10.08 -21.29
CA GLN A 55 -8.89 11.32 -20.62
C GLN A 55 -9.84 11.67 -19.45
N VAL A 56 -10.02 10.77 -18.48
CA VAL A 56 -10.79 11.10 -17.27
C VAL A 56 -9.83 11.28 -16.10
N ASN A 57 -9.75 12.56 -15.69
CA ASN A 57 -9.07 13.16 -14.56
C ASN A 57 -7.56 12.90 -14.39
N ARG A 58 -6.85 14.03 -14.27
CA ARG A 58 -5.56 14.12 -13.56
C ARG A 58 -5.85 14.00 -12.07
N ASP A 59 -6.28 12.82 -11.64
CA ASP A 59 -6.52 12.60 -10.21
C ASP A 59 -5.18 12.76 -9.49
N VAL A 60 -5.16 13.69 -8.55
CA VAL A 60 -4.05 13.91 -7.65
C VAL A 60 -3.77 12.58 -6.94
N VAL A 61 -2.60 11.97 -7.16
CA VAL A 61 -2.24 10.65 -6.58
C VAL A 61 -2.30 10.67 -5.05
N PHE A 62 -1.77 11.75 -4.45
CA PHE A 62 -1.80 12.02 -3.01
C PHE A 62 -2.40 13.39 -2.73
N GLY A 63 -3.56 13.43 -2.07
CA GLY A 63 -4.30 14.66 -1.79
C GLY A 63 -3.59 15.60 -0.81
N PRO A 64 -4.07 16.86 -0.65
CA PRO A 64 -3.44 17.88 0.19
C PRO A 64 -3.72 17.74 1.72
N GLU A 65 -4.10 16.56 2.21
CA GLU A 65 -4.71 16.42 3.54
C GLU A 65 -3.81 16.93 4.70
N ASN A 66 -4.32 17.89 5.48
CA ASN A 66 -3.91 18.25 6.85
C ASN A 66 -2.40 18.39 7.14
N GLY A 67 -1.59 18.82 6.17
CA GLY A 67 -0.16 19.11 6.39
C GLY A 67 0.71 17.90 6.73
N LEU A 68 0.28 16.65 6.45
CA LEU A 68 1.24 15.54 6.49
C LEU A 68 2.15 15.64 5.26
N PRO A 69 3.46 15.36 5.41
CA PRO A 69 4.37 15.37 4.29
C PRO A 69 3.94 14.32 3.25
N LYS A 70 4.02 14.68 1.97
CA LYS A 70 3.80 13.74 0.88
C LYS A 70 4.81 12.59 0.96
N PRO A 71 4.46 11.38 0.50
CA PRO A 71 5.38 10.25 0.44
C PRO A 71 6.63 10.59 -0.36
N LEU A 72 7.78 10.54 0.32
CA LEU A 72 9.10 10.79 -0.24
C LEU A 72 9.91 9.50 -0.26
N LEU A 73 10.55 9.24 -1.39
CA LEU A 73 11.59 8.25 -1.55
C LEU A 73 12.91 8.84 -1.06
N ARG A 74 13.77 8.03 -0.46
CA ARG A 74 15.13 8.42 -0.07
C ARG A 74 16.15 7.46 -0.65
N ARG A 75 17.27 8.02 -1.13
CA ARG A 75 18.42 7.26 -1.65
C ARG A 75 19.18 6.58 -0.49
N GLY A 76 19.88 5.49 -0.78
CA GLY A 76 20.71 4.77 0.20
C GLY A 76 19.94 3.93 1.22
N GLN A 77 18.62 3.80 1.06
CA GLN A 77 17.78 2.92 1.85
C GLN A 77 16.65 2.34 1.00
N ILE A 78 16.11 1.19 1.44
CA ILE A 78 14.96 0.56 0.78
C ILE A 78 13.69 1.31 1.17
N ASN A 79 12.98 1.84 0.18
CA ASN A 79 11.67 2.45 0.34
C ASN A 79 10.59 1.38 0.24
N ARG A 80 9.63 1.37 1.16
CA ARG A 80 8.60 0.31 1.20
C ARG A 80 7.21 0.84 0.96
N ILE A 81 6.45 0.15 0.11
CA ILE A 81 5.03 0.42 -0.13
C ILE A 81 4.23 -0.76 0.39
N VAL A 82 3.28 -0.48 1.29
CA VAL A 82 2.34 -1.50 1.74
C VAL A 82 1.31 -1.79 0.65
N ILE A 83 1.14 -3.05 0.26
CA ILE A 83 0.13 -3.48 -0.69
C ILE A 83 -1.05 -4.09 0.05
N PHE A 84 -2.23 -3.50 -0.09
CA PHE A 84 -3.44 -4.00 0.54
C PHE A 84 -4.48 -4.40 -0.52
N GLN A 85 -4.40 -5.66 -0.93
CA GLN A 85 -5.23 -6.24 -1.97
C GLN A 85 -6.32 -7.11 -1.36
N GLU A 86 -7.58 -6.74 -1.58
CA GLU A 86 -8.72 -7.42 -0.96
C GLU A 86 -10.02 -7.22 -1.76
N SER A 87 -11.02 -8.01 -1.40
CA SER A 87 -12.35 -7.95 -2.04
C SER A 87 -13.11 -6.66 -1.75
N PHE A 88 -12.92 -6.02 -0.59
CA PHE A 88 -13.57 -4.74 -0.24
C PHE A 88 -15.07 -4.62 -0.64
N ASN A 89 -15.86 -5.65 -0.42
CA ASN A 89 -17.25 -5.72 -0.91
C ASN A 89 -18.29 -5.63 0.22
N PRO A 90 -18.59 -4.45 0.81
CA PRO A 90 -17.99 -3.10 0.62
C PRO A 90 -16.73 -2.84 1.48
N PRO A 91 -15.97 -1.76 1.21
CA PRO A 91 -14.92 -1.31 2.11
C PRO A 91 -15.50 -0.68 3.40
N HIS A 92 -14.78 -0.80 4.51
CA HIS A 92 -15.26 -0.45 5.84
C HIS A 92 -14.13 0.03 6.75
N LEU A 93 -14.49 0.62 7.90
CA LEU A 93 -13.53 1.22 8.83
C LEU A 93 -12.50 0.23 9.37
N GLY A 94 -12.87 -1.05 9.50
CA GLY A 94 -11.92 -2.13 9.82
C GLY A 94 -10.74 -2.20 8.84
N HIS A 95 -11.01 -2.18 7.53
CA HIS A 95 -9.95 -2.18 6.51
C HIS A 95 -9.07 -0.93 6.61
N TYR A 96 -9.67 0.25 6.73
CA TYR A 96 -8.90 1.49 6.86
C TYR A 96 -8.02 1.53 8.10
N ARG A 97 -8.53 1.08 9.25
CA ARG A 97 -7.77 1.02 10.50
C ARG A 97 -6.65 -0.01 10.42
N LEU A 98 -6.88 -1.15 9.78
CA LEU A 98 -5.85 -2.14 9.49
C LEU A 98 -4.71 -1.53 8.66
N LEU A 99 -5.02 -0.93 7.51
CA LEU A 99 -4.04 -0.26 6.65
C LEU A 99 -3.27 0.84 7.39
N LYS A 100 -4.00 1.71 8.10
CA LYS A 100 -3.41 2.83 8.85
C LYS A 100 -2.45 2.35 9.94
N LYS A 101 -2.79 1.27 10.64
CA LYS A 101 -1.91 0.68 11.65
C LYS A 101 -0.71 0.00 11.01
N ALA A 102 -0.89 -0.75 9.92
CA ALA A 102 0.20 -1.36 9.17
C ALA A 102 1.27 -0.35 8.78
N VAL A 103 0.88 0.77 8.18
CA VAL A 103 1.80 1.85 7.81
C VAL A 103 2.43 2.50 9.05
N ARG A 104 1.64 2.83 10.08
CA ARG A 104 2.14 3.51 11.28
C ARG A 104 3.06 2.66 12.16
N TYR A 105 2.92 1.34 12.13
CA TYR A 105 3.61 0.41 13.04
C TYR A 105 4.78 -0.27 12.34
N SER A 106 5.04 0.09 11.08
CA SER A 106 6.12 -0.42 10.24
C SER A 106 7.10 0.68 9.84
N GLN A 107 7.22 1.72 10.65
CA GLN A 107 8.07 2.89 10.39
C GLN A 107 9.56 2.53 10.38
N ASP A 108 9.95 1.50 11.13
CA ASP A 108 11.30 0.95 11.18
C ASP A 108 11.75 0.35 9.85
N MET A 109 10.81 -0.06 9.01
CA MET A 109 11.10 -0.58 7.67
C MET A 109 11.11 0.51 6.59
N ASN A 110 11.04 1.79 6.94
CA ASN A 110 10.93 2.89 5.97
C ASN A 110 9.72 2.72 5.02
N VAL A 111 8.54 2.41 5.59
CA VAL A 111 7.28 2.42 4.82
C VAL A 111 6.91 3.86 4.48
N VAL A 112 6.90 4.17 3.19
CA VAL A 112 6.66 5.53 2.67
C VAL A 112 5.22 5.79 2.28
N ALA A 113 4.49 4.75 1.86
CA ALA A 113 3.10 4.85 1.42
C ALA A 113 2.40 3.49 1.45
N ALA A 114 1.12 3.48 1.06
CA ALA A 114 0.39 2.27 0.73
C ALA A 114 -0.34 2.36 -0.61
N ILE A 115 -0.60 1.20 -1.23
CA ILE A 115 -1.47 1.06 -2.38
C ILE A 115 -2.59 0.08 -2.03
N VAL A 116 -3.83 0.53 -2.18
CA VAL A 116 -5.05 -0.25 -2.01
C VAL A 116 -5.49 -0.78 -3.37
N ILE A 117 -5.70 -2.09 -3.47
CA ILE A 117 -6.01 -2.78 -4.72
C ILE A 117 -7.30 -3.58 -4.54
N PRO A 118 -8.46 -3.03 -4.93
CA PRO A 118 -9.69 -3.82 -4.98
C PRO A 118 -9.56 -4.93 -6.03
N LEU A 119 -9.84 -6.17 -5.63
CA LEU A 119 -9.91 -7.30 -6.57
C LEU A 119 -10.86 -6.99 -7.73
N ASP A 120 -10.56 -7.43 -8.94
CA ASP A 120 -11.46 -7.23 -10.08
C ASP A 120 -12.82 -7.95 -9.87
N ASP A 121 -13.82 -7.58 -10.67
CA ASP A 121 -15.17 -8.11 -10.51
C ASP A 121 -15.26 -9.61 -10.86
N HIS A 122 -14.43 -10.11 -11.77
CA HIS A 122 -14.42 -11.53 -12.12
C HIS A 122 -13.88 -12.38 -10.95
N THR A 123 -12.76 -11.96 -10.37
CA THR A 123 -12.17 -12.60 -9.18
C THR A 123 -13.13 -12.53 -7.99
N LEU A 124 -13.79 -11.40 -7.78
CA LEU A 124 -14.83 -11.26 -6.75
C LEU A 124 -15.98 -12.25 -6.98
N HIS A 125 -16.49 -12.38 -8.20
CA HIS A 125 -17.55 -13.33 -8.53
C HIS A 125 -17.15 -14.78 -8.28
N LEU A 126 -15.91 -15.16 -8.65
CA LEU A 126 -15.39 -16.50 -8.36
C LEU A 126 -15.33 -16.78 -6.85
N GLN A 127 -14.88 -15.81 -6.05
CA GLN A 127 -14.86 -15.93 -4.58
C GLN A 127 -16.28 -16.04 -4.00
N SER A 128 -17.19 -15.19 -4.45
CA SER A 128 -18.57 -15.13 -3.95
C SER A 128 -19.42 -16.34 -4.36
N SER A 129 -19.16 -16.95 -5.51
CA SER A 129 -19.83 -18.20 -5.93
C SER A 129 -19.61 -19.35 -4.96
N ARG A 130 -18.44 -19.38 -4.30
CA ARG A 130 -18.09 -20.39 -3.28
C ARG A 130 -18.79 -20.15 -1.95
N THR A 131 -19.19 -18.91 -1.66
CA THR A 131 -19.78 -18.50 -0.38
C THR A 131 -21.28 -18.24 -0.43
N GLY A 132 -21.89 -18.28 -1.63
CA GLY A 132 -23.31 -17.97 -1.84
C GLY A 132 -23.64 -16.49 -1.65
N GLU A 133 -22.66 -15.61 -1.76
CA GLU A 133 -22.85 -14.17 -1.64
C GLU A 133 -23.59 -13.60 -2.86
N THR A 134 -24.65 -12.83 -2.63
CA THR A 134 -25.53 -12.33 -3.70
C THR A 134 -25.28 -10.87 -4.06
N LEU A 135 -24.79 -10.06 -3.11
CA LEU A 135 -24.52 -8.64 -3.33
C LEU A 135 -23.06 -8.42 -3.76
N HIS A 136 -22.89 -8.00 -5.02
CA HIS A 136 -21.59 -7.68 -5.61
C HIS A 136 -21.53 -6.18 -5.93
N ILE A 137 -20.62 -5.48 -5.27
CA ILE A 137 -20.30 -4.09 -5.56
C ILE A 137 -19.17 -4.08 -6.60
N THR A 138 -19.40 -3.39 -7.72
CA THR A 138 -18.42 -3.32 -8.81
C THR A 138 -17.09 -2.72 -8.35
N GLN A 139 -15.99 -3.09 -8.99
CA GLN A 139 -14.65 -2.64 -8.65
C GLN A 139 -14.58 -1.11 -8.66
N ARG A 140 -15.15 -0.48 -9.71
CA ARG A 140 -15.27 0.97 -9.83
C ARG A 140 -15.93 1.59 -8.59
N LEU A 141 -17.06 1.03 -8.13
CA LEU A 141 -17.73 1.55 -6.96
C LEU A 141 -16.93 1.28 -5.67
N ARG A 142 -16.25 0.13 -5.55
CA ARG A 142 -15.33 -0.14 -4.43
C ARG A 142 -14.17 0.85 -4.36
N VAL A 143 -13.59 1.23 -5.50
CA VAL A 143 -12.58 2.29 -5.61
C VAL A 143 -13.14 3.64 -5.13
N GLN A 144 -14.33 4.02 -5.60
CA GLN A 144 -14.98 5.26 -5.18
C GLN A 144 -15.29 5.28 -3.68
N LEU A 145 -15.80 4.17 -3.13
CA LEU A 145 -16.08 4.04 -1.71
C LEU A 145 -14.80 4.15 -0.83
N TRP A 146 -13.65 3.73 -1.34
CA TRP A 146 -12.36 3.91 -0.69
C TRP A 146 -11.85 5.35 -0.77
N ARG A 147 -11.91 5.98 -1.95
CA ARG A 147 -11.50 7.38 -2.15
C ARG A 147 -12.40 8.36 -1.38
N GLY A 148 -13.67 8.01 -1.20
CA GLY A 148 -14.64 8.88 -0.54
C GLY A 148 -14.74 10.24 -1.22
N THR A 149 -14.73 11.32 -0.43
CA THR A 149 -14.82 12.70 -0.93
C THR A 149 -13.47 13.34 -1.22
N SER A 150 -12.34 12.72 -0.83
CA SER A 150 -11.01 13.30 -0.98
C SER A 150 -9.92 12.24 -1.00
N GLN A 151 -8.95 12.39 -1.89
CA GLN A 151 -7.77 11.53 -1.93
C GLN A 151 -6.95 11.65 -0.64
N SER A 152 -6.47 10.53 -0.11
CA SER A 152 -5.51 10.53 0.99
C SER A 152 -4.13 11.01 0.54
N ASN A 153 -3.36 11.54 1.47
CA ASN A 153 -1.97 11.93 1.25
C ASN A 153 -0.95 10.78 1.43
N TRP A 154 -1.33 9.62 1.99
CA TRP A 154 -0.37 8.54 2.31
C TRP A 154 -0.71 7.19 1.68
N TYR A 155 -1.89 7.04 1.08
CA TYR A 155 -2.23 5.87 0.28
C TYR A 155 -2.86 6.25 -1.06
N TYR A 156 -2.64 5.37 -2.04
CA TYR A 156 -3.23 5.46 -3.37
C TYR A 156 -4.18 4.28 -3.59
N VAL A 157 -5.31 4.51 -4.28
CA VAL A 157 -6.28 3.46 -4.63
C VAL A 157 -6.15 3.15 -6.11
N PHE A 158 -5.61 1.98 -6.41
CA PHE A 158 -5.42 1.48 -7.77
C PHE A 158 -6.76 1.07 -8.39
N GLU A 159 -6.98 1.42 -9.66
CA GLU A 159 -8.25 1.24 -10.38
C GLU A 159 -8.14 0.26 -11.57
N GLY A 160 -6.99 -0.38 -11.76
CA GLY A 160 -6.80 -1.39 -12.79
C GLY A 160 -7.17 -2.81 -12.33
N ASN A 161 -7.15 -3.74 -13.29
CA ASN A 161 -7.24 -5.18 -13.04
C ASN A 161 -5.88 -5.77 -12.63
N GLU A 162 -5.84 -7.09 -12.37
CA GLU A 162 -4.62 -7.79 -11.95
C GLU A 162 -3.47 -7.67 -12.96
N ILE A 163 -3.74 -7.75 -14.27
CA ILE A 163 -2.72 -7.62 -15.32
C ILE A 163 -2.14 -6.20 -15.30
N GLN A 164 -3.00 -5.19 -15.24
CA GLN A 164 -2.59 -3.79 -15.17
C GLN A 164 -1.80 -3.50 -13.89
N TRP A 165 -2.14 -4.17 -12.78
CA TRP A 165 -1.40 -4.08 -11.54
C TRP A 165 0.03 -4.62 -11.69
N GLN A 166 0.23 -5.78 -12.31
CA GLN A 166 1.59 -6.32 -12.52
C GLN A 166 2.43 -5.38 -13.38
N ILE A 167 1.87 -4.88 -14.49
CA ILE A 167 2.55 -3.89 -15.35
C ILE A 167 2.88 -2.62 -14.53
N PHE A 168 1.95 -2.16 -13.70
CA PHE A 168 2.14 -0.96 -12.88
C PHE A 168 3.28 -1.17 -11.86
N LYS A 169 3.29 -2.32 -11.19
CA LYS A 169 4.30 -2.71 -10.20
C LYS A 169 5.70 -2.72 -10.83
N GLU A 170 5.84 -3.37 -11.98
CA GLU A 170 7.10 -3.46 -12.73
C GLU A 170 7.58 -2.08 -13.20
N GLU A 171 6.69 -1.27 -13.77
CA GLU A 171 7.03 0.08 -14.22
C GLU A 171 7.43 1.00 -13.06
N LEU A 172 6.72 0.92 -11.94
CA LEU A 172 7.03 1.72 -10.76
C LEU A 172 8.40 1.36 -10.20
N THR A 173 8.68 0.06 -10.01
CA THR A 173 10.00 -0.40 -9.56
C THR A 173 11.10 0.05 -10.52
N ARG A 174 10.87 -0.09 -11.83
CA ARG A 174 11.86 0.31 -12.85
C ARG A 174 12.12 1.81 -12.80
N PHE A 175 11.09 2.66 -12.84
CA PHE A 175 11.30 4.11 -12.82
C PHE A 175 11.98 4.60 -11.54
N VAL A 176 11.63 4.01 -10.39
CA VAL A 176 12.25 4.34 -9.10
C VAL A 176 13.73 3.92 -9.08
N LYS A 177 14.03 2.72 -9.60
CA LYS A 177 15.39 2.19 -9.71
C LYS A 177 16.26 2.96 -10.70
N ASP A 178 15.71 3.35 -11.85
CA ASP A 178 16.40 4.14 -12.88
C ASP A 178 16.88 5.49 -12.32
N ASP A 179 16.10 6.11 -11.41
CA ASP A 179 16.47 7.36 -10.72
C ASP A 179 17.34 7.11 -9.47
N GLY A 180 17.75 5.86 -9.20
CA GLY A 180 18.72 5.46 -8.17
C GLY A 180 18.14 5.22 -6.77
N PHE A 181 16.85 4.90 -6.66
CA PHE A 181 16.18 4.57 -5.41
C PHE A 181 15.82 3.07 -5.36
N ASP A 182 15.85 2.47 -4.17
CA ASP A 182 15.39 1.10 -3.98
C ASP A 182 13.94 1.07 -3.51
N LEU A 183 13.14 0.15 -4.06
CA LEU A 183 11.72 -0.02 -3.77
C LEU A 183 11.37 -1.49 -3.50
N GLU A 184 10.67 -1.73 -2.40
CA GLU A 184 10.08 -3.03 -2.07
C GLU A 184 8.58 -2.90 -1.79
N PHE A 185 7.84 -3.95 -2.12
CA PHE A 185 6.42 -4.07 -1.81
C PHE A 185 6.21 -5.00 -0.61
N VAL A 186 5.37 -4.56 0.33
CA VAL A 186 5.09 -5.28 1.57
C VAL A 186 3.59 -5.61 1.63
N PRO A 187 3.19 -6.86 1.39
CA PRO A 187 1.80 -7.25 1.45
C PRO A 187 1.22 -7.12 2.84
N LEU A 188 -0.02 -6.63 2.91
CA LEU A 188 -0.84 -6.55 4.11
C LEU A 188 -2.02 -7.50 3.98
N LEU A 189 -2.13 -8.41 4.94
CA LEU A 189 -3.18 -9.42 5.00
C LEU A 189 -3.92 -9.37 6.33
N GLY A 190 -5.18 -9.82 6.32
CA GLY A 190 -5.92 -10.08 7.55
C GLY A 190 -5.34 -11.31 8.27
N ALA A 191 -5.31 -11.29 9.59
CA ALA A 191 -4.80 -12.42 10.39
C ALA A 191 -5.51 -13.75 10.07
N GLU A 192 -6.76 -13.72 9.63
CA GLU A 192 -7.52 -14.91 9.24
C GLU A 192 -6.97 -15.67 8.03
N SER A 193 -6.13 -15.02 7.23
CA SER A 193 -5.51 -15.64 6.05
C SER A 193 -4.30 -16.52 6.42
N LEU A 194 -3.74 -16.32 7.61
CA LEU A 194 -2.66 -17.14 8.12
C LEU A 194 -3.26 -18.44 8.69
N LYS A 195 -3.04 -19.56 8.00
CA LYS A 195 -3.46 -20.88 8.47
C LYS A 195 -2.31 -21.60 9.17
N GLU A 196 -2.67 -22.41 10.15
CA GLU A 196 -1.72 -23.23 10.88
C GLU A 196 -1.03 -24.20 9.91
N GLY A 197 0.30 -24.22 9.92
CA GLY A 197 1.10 -25.06 9.04
C GLY A 197 1.25 -24.57 7.60
N GLU A 198 0.63 -23.45 7.21
CA GLU A 198 0.84 -22.85 5.90
C GLU A 198 1.97 -21.83 5.93
N THR A 199 2.82 -21.84 4.91
CA THR A 199 3.80 -20.79 4.69
C THR A 199 3.12 -19.56 4.10
N PRO A 200 3.52 -18.34 4.49
CA PRO A 200 3.08 -17.12 3.84
C PRO A 200 3.36 -17.17 2.32
N PRO A 201 2.55 -16.46 1.51
CA PRO A 201 2.63 -16.47 0.05
C PRO A 201 3.82 -15.65 -0.48
N TRP A 202 5.06 -16.07 -0.18
CA TRP A 202 6.28 -15.34 -0.54
C TRP A 202 6.44 -15.16 -2.06
N ASN A 203 6.25 -16.24 -2.82
CA ASN A 203 6.56 -16.29 -4.25
C ASN A 203 5.54 -15.50 -5.07
N GLU A 204 4.27 -15.52 -4.67
CA GLU A 204 3.20 -14.77 -5.34
C GLU A 204 3.38 -13.26 -5.18
N LEU A 205 4.08 -12.83 -4.12
CA LEU A 205 4.15 -11.44 -3.73
C LEU A 205 5.53 -10.81 -3.97
N ASP A 206 6.55 -11.64 -4.22
CA ASP A 206 7.96 -11.24 -4.33
C ASP A 206 8.37 -10.31 -3.17
N ALA A 207 7.99 -10.71 -1.96
CA ALA A 207 8.09 -9.88 -0.77
C ALA A 207 9.13 -10.41 0.21
N ASN A 208 9.95 -9.54 0.79
CA ASN A 208 10.86 -9.88 1.88
C ASN A 208 10.18 -9.83 3.26
N CYS A 209 9.06 -9.11 3.35
CA CYS A 209 8.26 -9.03 4.56
C CYS A 209 6.77 -9.13 4.20
N VAL A 210 5.99 -9.85 5.01
CA VAL A 210 4.52 -9.84 4.95
C VAL A 210 3.98 -9.35 6.28
N ILE A 211 3.00 -8.45 6.25
CA ILE A 211 2.33 -7.94 7.45
C ILE A 211 0.96 -8.61 7.57
N TYR A 212 0.71 -9.25 8.69
CA TYR A 212 -0.60 -9.68 9.13
C TYR A 212 -1.10 -8.75 10.22
N GLY A 213 -2.37 -8.35 10.15
CA GLY A 213 -2.97 -7.53 11.20
C GLY A 213 -4.27 -8.12 11.73
N ASP A 214 -4.37 -8.11 13.06
CA ASP A 214 -5.52 -8.59 13.81
C ASP A 214 -6.33 -7.39 14.33
N ILE A 215 -7.02 -6.69 13.43
CA ILE A 215 -7.73 -5.45 13.76
C ILE A 215 -9.23 -5.53 13.45
N SER A 216 -9.57 -6.02 12.27
CA SER A 216 -10.96 -6.18 11.79
C SER A 216 -11.54 -7.55 12.12
N ARG A 217 -10.70 -8.59 12.22
CA ARG A 217 -11.10 -9.95 12.53
C ARG A 217 -10.10 -10.56 13.49
N PRO A 218 -10.56 -11.06 14.66
CA PRO A 218 -9.68 -11.66 15.66
C PRO A 218 -8.82 -12.76 15.05
N ALA A 219 -7.52 -12.68 15.25
CA ALA A 219 -6.63 -13.78 15.00
C ALA A 219 -7.12 -14.99 15.82
N ARG A 220 -6.96 -16.19 15.25
CA ARG A 220 -7.09 -17.40 16.04
C ARG A 220 -6.02 -17.38 17.14
N THR A 221 -6.40 -17.83 18.34
CA THR A 221 -5.59 -17.77 19.57
C THR A 221 -4.19 -18.37 19.44
N TRP A 222 -3.98 -19.29 18.49
CA TRP A 222 -2.69 -19.91 18.25
C TRP A 222 -1.64 -18.93 17.68
N MET A 223 -2.02 -17.88 16.95
CA MET A 223 -1.05 -17.00 16.28
C MET A 223 -0.05 -16.31 17.21
N THR A 224 -0.40 -16.10 18.49
CA THR A 224 0.50 -15.51 19.49
C THR A 224 1.14 -16.55 20.41
N GLN A 225 0.72 -17.82 20.31
CA GLN A 225 1.12 -18.89 21.21
C GLN A 225 1.96 -19.97 20.52
N THR A 226 1.87 -20.10 19.20
CA THR A 226 2.59 -21.12 18.43
C THR A 226 3.55 -20.48 17.44
N THR A 227 4.63 -21.20 17.14
CA THR A 227 5.53 -20.89 16.04
C THR A 227 4.87 -21.23 14.71
N LEU A 228 5.11 -20.41 13.69
CA LEU A 228 4.76 -20.80 12.33
C LEU A 228 5.72 -21.90 11.88
N VAL A 229 5.21 -22.92 11.17
CA VAL A 229 6.05 -24.02 10.69
C VAL A 229 7.12 -23.47 9.75
N GLY A 230 8.40 -23.74 10.06
CA GLY A 230 9.55 -23.20 9.32
C GLY A 230 9.98 -21.78 9.72
N TYR A 231 9.50 -21.27 10.86
CA TYR A 231 9.85 -19.96 11.40
C TYR A 231 10.37 -20.07 12.83
N GLY A 232 11.27 -19.15 13.17
CA GLY A 232 11.71 -18.95 14.54
C GLY A 232 10.59 -18.45 15.46
N PRO A 233 10.87 -18.27 16.76
CA PRO A 233 9.91 -17.75 17.71
C PRO A 233 9.44 -16.35 17.32
N TRP A 234 8.23 -15.99 17.76
CA TRP A 234 7.77 -14.62 17.70
C TRP A 234 8.59 -13.76 18.64
N LEU A 235 9.33 -12.80 18.09
CA LEU A 235 10.12 -11.83 18.80
C LEU A 235 9.37 -10.50 18.87
N ARG A 236 9.59 -9.75 19.94
CA ARG A 236 9.21 -8.33 19.94
C ARG A 236 10.16 -7.59 19.01
N LEU A 237 9.61 -6.63 18.27
CA LEU A 237 10.47 -5.78 17.46
C LEU A 237 11.27 -4.85 18.39
N GLU A 238 12.59 -5.00 18.36
CA GLU A 238 13.51 -4.05 18.98
C GLU A 238 14.02 -3.10 17.91
N TRP A 239 14.00 -1.80 18.22
CA TRP A 239 14.54 -0.77 17.34
C TRP A 239 15.75 -0.16 18.03
N ASP A 240 16.91 -0.24 17.37
CA ASP A 240 18.15 0.41 17.78
C ASP A 240 17.90 1.87 18.23
N GLY A 241 18.38 2.20 19.43
CA GLY A 241 18.06 3.46 20.10
C GLY A 241 18.57 4.68 19.32
N ASP A 242 19.74 4.59 18.71
CA ASP A 242 20.34 5.67 17.94
C ASP A 242 19.62 5.89 16.62
N THR A 243 19.27 4.80 15.92
CA THR A 243 18.48 4.84 14.70
C THR A 243 17.09 5.41 14.95
N LEU A 244 16.45 4.99 16.06
CA LEU A 244 15.15 5.49 16.47
C LEU A 244 15.21 6.99 16.83
N GLN A 245 16.26 7.43 17.51
CA GLN A 245 16.47 8.85 17.83
C GLN A 245 16.58 9.69 16.55
N LYS A 246 17.45 9.28 15.63
CA LYS A 246 17.62 9.96 14.32
C LYS A 246 16.29 10.01 13.53
N TYR A 247 15.55 8.91 13.55
CA TYR A 247 14.23 8.86 12.91
C TYR A 247 13.25 9.84 13.55
N ALA A 248 13.15 9.86 14.88
CA ALA A 248 12.25 10.74 15.62
C ALA A 248 12.54 12.22 15.32
N GLU A 249 13.81 12.62 15.34
CA GLU A 249 14.24 13.97 14.99
C GLU A 249 13.90 14.34 13.55
N ALA A 250 14.20 13.46 12.59
CA ALA A 250 13.89 13.68 11.18
C ALA A 250 12.36 13.77 10.96
N HIS A 251 11.58 12.97 11.68
CA HIS A 251 10.12 12.98 11.62
C HIS A 251 9.55 14.30 12.11
N ILE A 252 10.01 14.79 13.27
CA ILE A 252 9.60 16.10 13.81
C ILE A 252 9.95 17.24 12.86
N ARG A 253 11.15 17.23 12.26
CA ARG A 253 11.57 18.24 11.27
C ARG A 253 10.75 18.18 9.98
N SER A 254 10.35 16.98 9.54
CA SER A 254 9.56 16.78 8.31
C SER A 254 8.08 17.19 8.48
N PHE A 255 7.57 17.20 9.71
CA PHE A 255 6.23 17.68 10.03
C PHE A 255 6.22 19.20 10.15
N GLY A 256 6.29 19.86 8.99
CA GLY A 256 6.30 21.30 8.80
C GLY A 256 5.19 22.05 9.56
N THR A 257 4.05 21.41 9.88
CA THR A 257 2.95 22.04 10.61
C THR A 257 3.26 22.23 12.11
N LEU A 258 4.01 21.31 12.73
CA LEU A 258 4.44 21.48 14.11
C LEU A 258 5.54 22.53 14.20
N THR A 259 6.51 22.51 13.28
CA THR A 259 7.53 23.56 13.20
C THR A 259 6.95 24.90 12.77
N HIS A 260 5.90 24.98 11.95
CA HIS A 260 5.26 26.24 11.58
C HIS A 260 4.35 26.78 12.69
N ILE A 261 3.64 25.93 13.44
CA ILE A 261 2.92 26.38 14.65
C ILE A 261 3.93 26.79 15.72
N LEU A 262 5.02 26.04 15.89
CA LEU A 262 6.10 26.39 16.79
C LEU A 262 6.76 27.69 16.34
N ASP A 263 7.13 27.86 15.08
CA ASP A 263 7.75 29.06 14.53
C ASP A 263 6.82 30.27 14.61
N VAL A 264 5.52 30.14 14.37
CA VAL A 264 4.56 31.24 14.53
C VAL A 264 4.40 31.61 16.00
N THR A 265 4.35 30.62 16.90
CA THR A 265 4.26 30.86 18.36
C THR A 265 5.57 31.46 18.90
N MET A 266 6.71 30.99 18.41
CA MET A 266 8.07 31.39 18.79
C MET A 266 8.44 32.77 18.21
N GLN A 267 8.05 33.07 16.96
CA GLN A 267 8.16 34.42 16.38
C GLN A 267 7.30 35.43 17.13
N SER A 268 6.12 35.02 17.65
CA SER A 268 5.30 35.89 18.50
C SER A 268 5.92 36.16 19.88
N LEU A 269 6.86 35.31 20.32
CA LEU A 269 7.61 35.43 21.57
C LEU A 269 9.03 35.99 21.39
N GLY A 270 9.51 36.14 20.15
CA GLY A 270 10.84 36.68 19.82
C GLY A 270 12.01 35.73 20.09
N GLU A 271 11.75 34.44 20.33
CA GLU A 271 12.79 33.44 20.63
C GLU A 271 12.81 32.35 19.56
N PRO A 272 13.98 31.90 19.06
CA PRO A 272 14.03 30.73 18.18
C PRO A 272 13.61 29.47 18.96
N ALA A 273 13.01 28.49 18.26
CA ALA A 273 12.76 27.19 18.86
C ALA A 273 14.08 26.61 19.40
N THR A 274 14.17 26.46 20.72
CA THR A 274 15.40 26.00 21.36
C THR A 274 15.68 24.55 20.98
N GLN A 275 16.96 24.20 20.85
CA GLN A 275 17.42 22.82 20.64
C GLN A 275 16.75 21.87 21.66
N ASP A 276 16.63 22.31 22.91
CA ASP A 276 15.93 21.60 23.99
C ASP A 276 14.48 21.23 23.65
N LEU A 277 13.75 22.09 22.93
CA LEU A 277 12.36 21.80 22.54
C LEU A 277 12.29 20.71 21.48
N VAL A 278 13.19 20.73 20.49
CA VAL A 278 13.28 19.70 19.46
C VAL A 278 13.62 18.35 20.10
N GLU A 279 14.59 18.33 21.01
CA GLU A 279 14.98 17.13 21.76
C GLU A 279 13.82 16.58 22.61
N ASN A 280 13.09 17.46 23.31
CA ASN A 280 11.91 17.08 24.09
C ASN A 280 10.77 16.50 23.21
N LEU A 281 10.56 17.06 22.01
CA LEU A 281 9.57 16.54 21.06
C LEU A 281 10.01 15.21 20.44
N ALA A 282 11.30 15.07 20.11
CA ALA A 282 11.88 13.84 19.62
C ALA A 282 11.74 12.71 20.66
N GLU A 283 12.03 12.97 21.94
CA GLU A 283 11.90 11.97 23.00
C GLU A 283 10.42 11.57 23.23
N LYS A 284 9.48 12.53 23.10
CA LYS A 284 8.04 12.23 23.13
C LYS A 284 7.62 11.36 21.95
N GLU A 285 8.11 11.63 20.74
CA GLU A 285 7.77 10.81 19.56
C GLU A 285 8.43 9.43 19.63
N LYS A 286 9.67 9.33 20.10
CA LYS A 286 10.35 8.07 20.42
C LYS A 286 9.52 7.23 21.39
N THR A 287 9.06 7.82 22.49
CA THR A 287 8.17 7.13 23.45
C THR A 287 6.89 6.63 22.77
N ARG A 288 6.28 7.43 21.88
CA ARG A 288 5.10 7.02 21.12
C ARG A 288 5.39 5.89 20.15
N ILE A 289 6.54 5.91 19.48
CA ILE A 289 6.98 4.85 18.57
C ILE A 289 7.20 3.56 19.35
N LEU A 290 7.96 3.59 20.45
CA LEU A 290 8.22 2.40 21.28
C LEU A 290 6.91 1.76 21.76
N ARG A 291 5.93 2.55 22.22
CA ARG A 291 4.61 2.04 22.58
C ARG A 291 3.88 1.35 21.42
N ARG A 292 4.05 1.83 20.17
CA ARG A 292 3.46 1.16 18.99
C ARG A 292 4.16 -0.17 18.72
N LEU A 293 5.48 -0.24 18.89
CA LEU A 293 6.25 -1.46 18.66
C LEU A 293 5.89 -2.59 19.64
N GLU A 294 5.37 -2.29 20.82
CA GLU A 294 4.83 -3.30 21.75
C GLU A 294 3.71 -4.16 21.13
N TYR A 295 3.03 -3.65 20.10
CA TYR A 295 1.98 -4.35 19.38
C TYR A 295 2.50 -5.10 18.14
N VAL A 296 3.79 -5.02 17.85
CA VAL A 296 4.41 -5.66 16.68
C VAL A 296 5.23 -6.86 17.14
N MET A 297 4.89 -8.02 16.61
CA MET A 297 5.70 -9.23 16.72
C MET A 297 6.30 -9.54 15.36
N VAL A 298 7.52 -10.08 15.33
CA VAL A 298 8.20 -10.52 14.12
C VAL A 298 8.69 -11.94 14.29
N CYS A 299 8.55 -12.77 13.27
CA CYS A 299 9.31 -14.02 13.18
C CYS A 299 10.03 -14.08 11.83
N HIS A 300 11.13 -14.82 11.80
CA HIS A 300 11.98 -14.96 10.61
C HIS A 300 11.86 -16.37 10.07
N CYS A 301 11.84 -16.50 8.74
CA CYS A 301 11.84 -17.80 8.09
C CYS A 301 13.22 -18.45 8.29
N GLU A 302 13.26 -19.67 8.82
CA GLU A 302 14.52 -20.38 9.07
C GLU A 302 15.17 -20.87 7.77
N SER A 303 14.35 -21.17 6.77
CA SER A 303 14.81 -21.70 5.48
C SER A 303 15.15 -20.62 4.44
N LEU A 304 14.66 -19.39 4.62
CA LEU A 304 14.82 -18.29 3.66
C LEU A 304 15.37 -17.05 4.36
N PRO A 305 16.70 -16.84 4.37
CA PRO A 305 17.32 -15.67 4.97
C PRO A 305 16.71 -14.37 4.45
N GLY A 306 16.43 -13.44 5.35
CA GLY A 306 15.82 -12.14 5.03
C GLY A 306 14.30 -12.14 4.90
N LYS A 307 13.64 -13.31 4.82
CA LYS A 307 12.17 -13.38 4.83
C LYS A 307 11.63 -13.29 6.25
N SER A 308 10.65 -12.41 6.46
CA SER A 308 10.06 -12.17 7.79
C SER A 308 8.55 -11.96 7.75
N VAL A 309 7.87 -12.43 8.79
CA VAL A 309 6.45 -12.18 9.01
C VAL A 309 6.30 -11.21 10.15
N ARG A 310 5.52 -10.15 9.94
CA ARG A 310 5.11 -9.22 10.99
C ARG A 310 3.66 -9.45 11.36
N PHE A 311 3.39 -9.46 12.65
CA PHE A 311 2.05 -9.53 13.19
C PHE A 311 1.75 -8.30 14.03
N ILE A 312 0.70 -7.57 13.67
CA ILE A 312 0.22 -6.38 14.37
C ILE A 312 -0.99 -6.74 15.21
N LYS A 313 -0.79 -6.71 16.54
CA LYS A 313 -1.83 -6.97 17.54
C LYS A 313 -2.88 -5.86 17.57
N PRO A 314 -4.14 -6.17 17.94
CA PRO A 314 -5.12 -5.15 18.23
C PRO A 314 -4.76 -4.44 19.54
N GLU A 315 -4.74 -3.10 19.52
CA GLU A 315 -4.85 -2.32 20.77
C GLU A 315 -6.24 -2.46 21.38
N GLN A 316 -7.24 -2.42 20.49
CA GLN A 316 -8.65 -2.58 20.80
C GLN A 316 -9.30 -3.31 19.62
N PRO A 317 -9.94 -4.47 19.83
CA PRO A 317 -10.60 -5.20 18.75
C PRO A 317 -11.78 -4.38 18.25
N ILE A 318 -11.89 -4.22 16.93
CA ILE A 318 -13.07 -3.60 16.32
C ILE A 318 -14.11 -4.70 16.17
N ARG A 319 -15.10 -4.70 17.05
CA ARG A 319 -16.23 -5.62 16.93
C ARG A 319 -17.22 -5.12 15.88
N ASP A 320 -17.89 -6.04 15.21
CA ASP A 320 -19.07 -5.79 14.37
C ASP A 320 -18.87 -4.87 13.15
N VAL A 321 -17.65 -4.87 12.58
CA VAL A 321 -17.34 -4.16 11.33
C VAL A 321 -16.77 -5.14 10.32
N GLY A 322 -17.64 -5.71 9.49
CA GLY A 322 -17.26 -6.64 8.43
C GLY A 322 -18.14 -6.47 7.20
N SER A 323 -17.57 -6.73 6.01
CA SER A 323 -18.27 -6.65 4.73
C SER A 323 -19.56 -7.48 4.70
N ALA A 324 -19.52 -8.70 5.25
CA ALA A 324 -20.70 -9.57 5.33
C ALA A 324 -21.85 -8.96 6.15
N HIS A 325 -21.54 -8.36 7.30
CA HIS A 325 -22.53 -7.68 8.12
C HIS A 325 -23.13 -6.46 7.40
N MET A 326 -22.30 -5.69 6.70
CA MET A 326 -22.77 -4.54 5.91
C MET A 326 -23.66 -4.96 4.75
N ARG A 327 -23.32 -6.03 4.02
CA ARG A 327 -24.20 -6.57 2.98
C ARG A 327 -25.53 -7.05 3.57
N SER A 328 -25.51 -7.66 4.76
CA SER A 328 -26.74 -8.01 5.47
C SER A 328 -27.60 -6.79 5.80
N ILE A 329 -26.99 -5.67 6.24
CA ILE A 329 -27.71 -4.40 6.44
C ILE A 329 -28.37 -3.94 5.14
N ILE A 330 -27.61 -3.90 4.03
CA ILE A 330 -28.09 -3.45 2.72
C ILE A 330 -29.26 -4.32 2.22
N LEU A 331 -29.15 -5.63 2.37
CA LEU A 331 -30.14 -6.58 1.86
C LEU A 331 -31.39 -6.62 2.75
N ARG A 332 -31.26 -6.54 4.08
CA ARG A 332 -32.34 -6.89 5.01
C ARG A 332 -33.00 -5.71 5.73
N CYS A 333 -32.33 -4.57 5.88
CA CYS A 333 -32.87 -3.44 6.65
C CYS A 333 -33.71 -2.50 5.78
N PRO A 334 -34.78 -1.86 6.29
CA PRO A 334 -35.50 -0.80 5.56
C PRO A 334 -34.57 0.31 5.06
N THR A 335 -34.87 0.85 3.87
CA THR A 335 -34.01 1.82 3.18
C THR A 335 -33.75 3.08 4.02
N GLU A 336 -34.73 3.47 4.83
CA GLU A 336 -34.72 4.66 5.69
C GLU A 336 -33.68 4.57 6.82
N ILE A 337 -33.28 3.35 7.21
CA ILE A 337 -32.34 3.14 8.32
C ILE A 337 -30.95 2.68 7.87
N ILE A 338 -30.77 2.35 6.58
CA ILE A 338 -29.48 1.87 6.05
C ILE A 338 -28.36 2.88 6.34
N GLY A 339 -28.59 4.17 6.08
CA GLY A 339 -27.58 5.21 6.33
C GLY A 339 -27.12 5.28 7.78
N THR A 340 -28.08 5.23 8.72
CA THR A 340 -27.79 5.22 10.15
C THR A 340 -26.96 4.00 10.56
N LEU A 341 -27.33 2.81 10.07
CA LEU A 341 -26.63 1.56 10.41
C LEU A 341 -25.22 1.47 9.78
N LEU A 342 -25.03 2.05 8.60
CA LEU A 342 -23.74 2.10 7.92
C LEU A 342 -22.82 3.22 8.42
N GLY A 343 -23.36 4.27 9.05
CA GLY A 343 -22.65 5.50 9.41
C GLY A 343 -21.34 5.30 10.17
N THR A 344 -21.31 4.36 11.11
CA THR A 344 -20.11 4.07 11.94
C THR A 344 -19.29 2.88 11.43
N LYS A 345 -19.66 2.30 10.28
CA LYS A 345 -19.08 1.04 9.77
C LYS A 345 -18.44 1.22 8.40
N ALA A 346 -19.14 1.89 7.48
CA ALA A 346 -18.68 2.11 6.12
C ALA A 346 -17.57 3.16 6.05
N LEU A 347 -16.69 3.01 5.06
CA LEU A 347 -15.69 4.04 4.74
C LEU A 347 -16.35 5.30 4.15
N SER A 348 -17.35 5.10 3.28
CA SER A 348 -18.13 6.17 2.66
C SER A 348 -19.64 5.89 2.84
N PRO A 349 -20.21 6.15 4.04
CA PRO A 349 -21.58 5.75 4.36
C PRO A 349 -22.64 6.36 3.45
N ALA A 350 -22.51 7.65 3.10
CA ALA A 350 -23.47 8.34 2.24
C ALA A 350 -23.50 7.73 0.82
N LEU A 351 -22.34 7.55 0.20
CA LEU A 351 -22.22 6.94 -1.13
C LEU A 351 -22.72 5.49 -1.12
N LEU A 352 -22.36 4.69 -0.12
CA LEU A 352 -22.83 3.31 -0.02
C LEU A 352 -24.35 3.23 0.19
N THR A 353 -24.93 4.16 0.95
CA THR A 353 -26.38 4.24 1.16
C THR A 353 -27.09 4.56 -0.14
N GLN A 354 -26.61 5.55 -0.90
CA GLN A 354 -27.16 5.90 -2.21
C GLN A 354 -27.19 4.69 -3.16
N GLU A 355 -26.07 3.96 -3.23
CA GLU A 355 -25.95 2.77 -4.08
C GLU A 355 -26.81 1.60 -3.59
N ALA A 356 -26.94 1.43 -2.28
CA ALA A 356 -27.86 0.46 -1.69
C ALA A 356 -29.32 0.75 -2.06
N CYS A 357 -29.75 2.02 -1.99
CA CYS A 357 -31.08 2.46 -2.42
C CYS A 357 -31.29 2.17 -3.92
N ALA A 358 -30.32 2.52 -4.76
CA ALA A 358 -30.39 2.29 -6.21
C ALA A 358 -30.42 0.81 -6.57
N PHE A 359 -29.67 -0.03 -5.86
CA PHE A 359 -29.71 -1.48 -6.01
C PHE A 359 -31.09 -2.06 -5.69
N ARG A 360 -31.70 -1.63 -4.58
CA ARG A 360 -33.04 -2.08 -4.18
C ARG A 360 -34.14 -1.64 -5.14
N ALA A 361 -34.06 -0.40 -5.64
CA ALA A 361 -34.99 0.07 -6.66
C ALA A 361 -34.94 -0.80 -7.92
N ARG A 362 -33.72 -1.19 -8.36
CA ARG A 362 -33.54 -2.11 -9.49
C ARG A 362 -34.12 -3.50 -9.20
N LEU A 363 -33.90 -4.06 -8.01
CA LEU A 363 -34.49 -5.35 -7.62
C LEU A 363 -36.02 -5.30 -7.64
N ALA A 364 -36.63 -4.25 -7.10
CA ALA A 364 -38.09 -4.10 -7.09
C ALA A 364 -38.68 -4.04 -8.52
N ILE A 365 -38.00 -3.37 -9.45
CA ILE A 365 -38.37 -3.33 -10.87
C ILE A 365 -38.29 -4.75 -11.49
N LEU A 366 -37.20 -5.47 -11.24
CA LEU A 366 -37.02 -6.83 -11.75
C LEU A 366 -38.05 -7.81 -11.18
N GLU A 367 -38.35 -7.73 -9.87
CA GLU A 367 -39.39 -8.55 -9.25
C GLU A 367 -40.78 -8.25 -9.83
N THR A 368 -41.09 -6.97 -10.07
CA THR A 368 -42.36 -6.56 -10.69
C THR A 368 -42.44 -7.08 -12.13
N ALA A 369 -41.37 -6.96 -12.92
CA ALA A 369 -41.30 -7.49 -14.27
C ALA A 369 -41.44 -9.02 -14.29
N TRP A 370 -40.74 -9.72 -13.39
CA TRP A 370 -40.81 -11.18 -13.25
C TRP A 370 -42.22 -11.65 -12.87
N ARG A 371 -42.87 -10.99 -11.91
CA ARG A 371 -44.28 -11.29 -11.55
C ARG A 371 -45.23 -11.02 -12.71
N SER A 372 -45.05 -9.91 -13.44
CA SER A 372 -45.87 -9.58 -14.61
C SER A 372 -45.74 -10.65 -15.70
N TYR A 373 -44.51 -11.11 -15.98
CA TYR A 373 -44.24 -12.17 -16.95
C TYR A 373 -44.99 -13.47 -16.58
N HIS A 374 -44.89 -13.91 -15.33
CA HIS A 374 -45.55 -15.14 -14.86
C HIS A 374 -47.07 -14.99 -14.68
N SER A 375 -47.59 -13.77 -14.54
CA SER A 375 -49.04 -13.51 -14.51
C SER A 375 -49.68 -13.46 -15.90
N THR A 376 -48.89 -13.16 -16.94
CA THR A 376 -49.35 -13.06 -18.34
C THR A 376 -49.16 -14.36 -19.10
N GLU A 377 -48.16 -15.17 -18.75
CA GLU A 377 -48.13 -16.60 -19.05
C GLU A 377 -49.12 -17.34 -18.15
N GLY A 378 -50.41 -17.12 -18.39
CA GLY A 378 -51.47 -17.95 -17.85
C GLY A 378 -51.13 -19.42 -18.10
N THR A 379 -51.26 -20.21 -17.04
CA THR A 379 -51.22 -21.67 -16.99
C THR A 379 -51.10 -22.34 -18.37
N ILE A 380 -49.88 -22.52 -18.87
CA ILE A 380 -49.64 -23.52 -19.91
C ILE A 380 -49.84 -24.85 -19.20
N TYR A 381 -51.08 -25.36 -19.25
CA TYR A 381 -51.34 -26.76 -18.96
C TYR A 381 -50.50 -27.57 -19.93
N LEU A 382 -49.38 -28.09 -19.46
CA LEU A 382 -48.72 -29.24 -20.08
C LEU A 382 -49.74 -30.38 -20.03
N THR A 383 -50.56 -30.47 -21.07
CA THR A 383 -51.40 -31.64 -21.31
C THR A 383 -50.45 -32.77 -21.67
N THR A 384 -50.00 -33.50 -20.65
CA THR A 384 -49.38 -34.81 -20.87
C THR A 384 -50.46 -35.72 -21.40
N THR A 385 -50.51 -35.88 -22.72
CA THR A 385 -51.22 -36.99 -23.36
C THR A 385 -50.49 -38.28 -22.99
N PRO A 386 -51.17 -39.27 -22.39
CA PRO A 386 -50.56 -40.57 -22.12
C PRO A 386 -50.52 -41.39 -23.41
N HIS A 387 -49.34 -41.94 -23.72
CA HIS A 387 -49.19 -43.07 -24.64
C HIS A 387 -48.92 -44.35 -23.84
#